data_AF-T0ZT49-F1
#
_entry.id   AF-T0ZT49-F1
#
_cell.length_a   1.000
_cell.length_b   1.000
_cell.length_c   1.000
_cell.angle_alpha   90.00
_cell.angle_beta   90.00
_cell.angle_gamma   90.00
#
_symmetry.space_group_name_H-M   'P 1'
#
loop_
_entity.id
_entity.type
_entity.pdbx_description
1 polymer ?
#
loop_
_entity_poly.entity_id
_entity_poly.type
_entity_poly.pdbx_seq_one_letter_code
_entity_poly.pdbx_strand_id
1 'polypeptide(L)'
;MQRRNELDALRGIFLLLMVSVHLPTVVNGFASEPLGYADAAEGFVFLSAFLVGSIYTPLMFQRGIAYVRERLWKRARKLYGYHLLLLLFLFVIVATVATVTHSIALHNYLLVFFSHPVWAVASSPFLVYQPPLLDILPMYIV
;
A
#
# COMPACT_ATOMS: atom_id res chain seq x y z
N MET A 1 16.38 -1.47 21.91
CA MET A 1 15.24 -0.58 21.62
C MET A 1 13.98 -1.32 22.02
N GLN A 2 13.20 -0.73 22.93
CA GLN A 2 11.96 -1.31 23.43
C GLN A 2 10.86 -1.07 22.39
N ARG A 3 10.08 -2.10 22.09
CA ARG A 3 8.94 -2.00 21.17
C ARG A 3 7.90 -1.07 21.79
N ARG A 4 7.50 -0.02 21.07
CA ARG A 4 6.44 0.90 21.50
C ARG A 4 5.10 0.35 21.06
N ASN A 5 4.42 -0.33 21.97
CA ASN A 5 3.14 -0.98 21.70
C ASN A 5 2.05 0.05 21.35
N GLU A 6 2.18 1.30 21.80
CA GLU A 6 1.22 2.37 21.49
C GLU A 6 1.23 2.71 20.01
N LEU A 7 2.41 2.79 19.40
CA LEU A 7 2.56 3.09 17.97
C LEU A 7 2.07 1.93 17.10
N ASP A 8 2.29 0.69 17.55
CA ASP A 8 1.77 -0.48 16.85
C ASP A 8 0.23 -0.56 16.96
N ALA A 9 -0.35 -0.22 18.10
CA ALA A 9 -1.80 -0.13 18.27
C ALA A 9 -2.42 0.95 17.39
N LEU A 10 -1.81 2.15 17.34
CA LEU A 10 -2.25 3.24 16.46
C LEU A 10 -2.23 2.84 14.99
N ARG A 11 -1.19 2.13 14.53
CA ARG A 11 -1.16 1.58 13.16
C ARG A 11 -2.31 0.62 12.91
N GLY A 12 -2.63 -0.24 13.88
CA GLY A 12 -3.78 -1.12 13.82
C GLY A 12 -5.11 -0.36 13.69
N ILE A 13 -5.28 0.71 14.46
CA ILE A 13 -6.46 1.58 14.38
C ILE A 13 -6.58 2.19 12.98
N PHE A 14 -5.51 2.74 12.42
CA PHE A 14 -5.54 3.29 11.06
C PHE A 14 -5.89 2.25 9.99
N LEU A 15 -5.43 1.00 10.13
CA LEU A 15 -5.84 -0.08 9.22
C LEU A 15 -7.34 -0.36 9.31
N LEU A 16 -7.91 -0.37 10.52
CA LEU A 16 -9.36 -0.53 10.70
C LEU A 16 -10.15 0.65 10.11
N LEU A 17 -9.63 1.88 10.26
CA LEU A 17 -10.24 3.07 9.67
C LEU A 17 -10.23 3.00 8.13
N MET A 18 -9.10 2.66 7.51
CA MET A 18 -9.03 2.49 6.05
C MET A 18 -10.06 1.48 5.52
N VAL A 19 -10.19 0.33 6.20
CA VAL A 19 -11.22 -0.67 5.85
C VAL A 19 -12.63 -0.10 6.03
N SER A 20 -12.87 0.64 7.12
CA SER A 20 -14.18 1.23 7.41
C SER A 20 -14.60 2.26 6.37
N VAL A 21 -13.67 3.03 5.80
CA VAL A 21 -13.92 3.99 4.71
C VAL A 21 -14.39 3.29 3.43
N HIS A 22 -13.95 2.05 3.21
CA HIS A 22 -14.31 1.28 2.03
C HIS A 22 -15.60 0.47 2.21
N LEU A 23 -16.15 0.42 3.42
CA LEU A 23 -17.43 -0.23 3.70
C LEU A 23 -18.59 0.73 3.47
N PRO A 24 -19.67 0.30 2.78
CA PRO A 24 -20.86 1.13 2.53
C PRO A 24 -21.72 1.22 3.79
N THR A 25 -21.19 1.87 4.83
CA THR A 25 -21.82 2.04 6.14
C THR A 25 -21.79 3.49 6.58
N VAL A 26 -22.64 3.86 7.55
CA VAL A 26 -22.65 5.20 8.16
C VAL A 26 -21.33 5.57 8.85
N VAL A 27 -20.48 4.58 9.12
CA VAL A 27 -19.16 4.75 9.75
C VAL A 27 -18.15 5.33 8.77
N ASN A 28 -18.39 5.23 7.46
CA ASN A 28 -17.48 5.74 6.42
C ASN A 28 -17.16 7.22 6.67
N GLY A 29 -18.17 8.10 6.79
CA GLY A 29 -17.95 9.54 6.94
C GLY A 29 -17.14 9.95 8.18
N PHE A 30 -17.18 9.16 9.26
CA PHE A 30 -16.33 9.40 10.44
C PHE A 30 -14.92 8.82 10.29
N ALA A 31 -14.79 7.74 9.51
CA ALA A 31 -13.52 7.06 9.28
C ALA A 31 -12.70 7.69 8.15
N SER A 32 -13.32 8.46 7.25
CA SER A 32 -12.63 9.11 6.11
C SER A 32 -11.71 10.21 6.60
N GLU A 33 -12.14 10.98 7.60
CA GLU A 33 -11.38 12.09 8.16
C GLU A 33 -11.36 11.95 9.69
N PRO A 34 -10.64 10.96 10.25
CA PRO A 34 -10.62 10.71 11.69
C PRO A 34 -10.11 11.93 12.49
N LEU A 35 -9.39 12.84 11.84
CA LEU A 35 -8.91 14.12 12.39
C LEU A 35 -9.49 15.35 11.66
N GLY A 36 -10.55 15.19 10.87
CA GLY A 36 -11.25 16.26 10.15
C GLY A 36 -10.50 16.90 8.97
N TYR A 37 -9.17 16.76 8.89
CA TYR A 37 -8.34 17.33 7.82
C TYR A 37 -7.31 16.35 7.25
N ALA A 38 -7.16 15.18 7.87
CA ALA A 38 -6.21 14.16 7.46
C ALA A 38 -6.92 12.83 7.31
N ASP A 39 -6.72 12.17 6.16
CA ASP A 39 -7.28 10.85 5.90
C ASP A 39 -6.58 9.79 6.78
N ALA A 40 -7.28 8.70 7.07
CA ALA A 40 -6.73 7.52 7.71
C ALA A 40 -5.45 7.03 7.00
N ALA A 41 -5.38 7.16 5.67
CA ALA A 41 -4.19 6.84 4.89
C ALA A 41 -2.99 7.72 5.25
N GLU A 42 -3.19 9.04 5.30
CA GLU A 42 -2.14 10.00 5.64
C GLU A 42 -1.63 9.81 7.07
N GLY A 43 -2.53 9.56 8.01
CA GLY A 43 -2.17 9.26 9.40
C GLY A 43 -1.30 8.00 9.52
N PHE A 44 -1.62 6.94 8.78
CA PHE A 44 -0.80 5.73 8.77
C PHE A 44 0.58 5.95 8.14
N VAL A 45 0.65 6.71 7.05
CA VAL A 45 1.90 7.07 6.36
C VAL A 45 2.79 7.89 7.29
N PHE A 46 2.23 8.92 7.92
CA PHE A 46 2.94 9.77 8.87
C PHE A 46 3.53 8.96 10.03
N LEU A 47 2.72 8.10 10.64
CA LEU A 47 3.15 7.24 11.75
C LEU A 47 4.26 6.27 11.32
N SER A 48 4.16 5.72 10.11
CA SER A 48 5.17 4.84 9.53
C SER A 48 6.49 5.58 9.27
N ALA A 49 6.43 6.79 8.73
CA ALA A 49 7.60 7.64 8.51
C ALA A 49 8.26 8.05 9.83
N PHE A 50 7.47 8.46 10.83
CA PHE A 50 7.95 8.78 12.17
C PHE A 50 8.67 7.61 12.83
N LEU A 51 8.12 6.39 12.72
CA LEU A 51 8.74 5.18 13.26
C LEU A 51 10.08 4.88 12.56
N VAL A 52 10.12 4.99 11.23
CA VAL A 52 11.35 4.80 10.46
C VAL A 52 12.39 5.84 10.88
N GLY A 53 12.05 7.13 10.93
CA GLY A 53 12.97 8.17 11.40
C GLY A 53 13.48 7.90 12.82
N SER A 54 12.57 7.60 13.76
CA SER A 54 12.93 7.36 15.16
C SER A 54 13.86 6.15 15.35
N ILE A 55 13.72 5.10 14.54
CA ILE A 55 14.55 3.88 14.64
C ILE A 55 15.87 4.05 13.87
N TYR A 56 15.83 4.59 12.66
CA TYR A 56 16.97 4.59 11.77
C TYR A 56 17.90 5.79 11.97
N THR A 57 17.42 6.93 12.49
CA THR A 57 18.27 8.09 12.81
C THR A 57 19.37 7.77 13.82
N PRO A 58 19.09 7.24 15.04
CA PRO A 58 20.15 6.87 15.97
C PRO A 58 21.04 5.74 15.42
N LEU A 59 20.47 4.81 14.65
CA LEU A 59 21.23 3.74 14.00
C LEU A 59 22.21 4.28 12.94
N MET A 60 21.82 5.34 12.24
CA MET A 60 22.65 6.06 11.27
C MET A 60 23.85 6.71 11.95
N PHE A 61 23.66 7.33 13.12
CA PHE A 61 24.76 7.90 13.91
C PHE A 61 25.72 6.82 14.45
N GLN A 62 25.21 5.63 14.78
CA GLN A 62 26.03 4.54 15.35
C GLN A 62 26.77 3.71 14.30
N ARG A 63 26.16 3.45 13.14
CA ARG A 63 26.67 2.51 12.12
C ARG A 63 26.90 3.13 10.74
N GLY A 64 26.65 4.42 10.60
CA GLY A 64 26.80 5.16 9.36
C GLY A 64 25.60 5.05 8.41
N ILE A 65 25.55 5.99 7.47
CA ILE A 65 24.48 6.14 6.48
C ILE A 65 24.41 4.92 5.55
N ALA A 66 25.56 4.36 5.15
CA ALA A 66 25.62 3.22 4.23
C ALA A 66 24.89 1.98 4.79
N TYR A 67 25.05 1.71 6.08
CA TYR A 67 24.41 0.59 6.77
C TYR A 67 22.88 0.73 6.80
N VAL A 68 22.39 1.92 7.14
CA VAL A 68 20.95 2.22 7.14
C VAL A 68 20.36 2.13 5.73
N ARG A 69 21.06 2.70 4.73
CA ARG A 69 20.66 2.67 3.32
C ARG A 69 20.49 1.24 2.82
N GLU A 70 21.45 0.35 3.08
CA GLU A 70 21.36 -1.04 2.66
C GLU A 70 20.14 -1.76 3.27
N ARG A 71 19.85 -1.49 4.55
CA ARG A 71 18.73 -2.09 5.26
C ARG A 71 17.37 -1.61 4.73
N LEU A 72 17.26 -0.31 4.43
CA LEU A 72 16.07 0.26 3.78
C LEU A 72 15.89 -0.32 2.37
N TRP A 73 16.96 -0.38 1.57
CA TRP A 73 16.93 -1.00 0.24
C TRP A 73 16.52 -2.48 0.25
N LYS A 74 16.98 -3.26 1.22
CA LYS A 74 16.53 -4.66 1.39
C LYS A 74 15.03 -4.74 1.69
N ARG A 75 14.49 -3.82 2.47
CA ARG A 75 13.06 -3.75 2.77
C ARG A 75 12.24 -3.31 1.56
N ALA A 76 12.67 -2.26 0.86
CA ALA A 76 12.04 -1.77 -0.35
C ALA A 76 11.96 -2.86 -1.43
N ARG A 77 13.05 -3.61 -1.67
CA ARG A 77 13.05 -4.75 -2.61
C ARG A 77 12.09 -5.86 -2.23
N LYS A 78 11.97 -6.19 -0.93
CA LYS A 78 10.99 -7.18 -0.46
C LYS A 78 9.57 -6.71 -0.74
N LEU A 79 9.28 -5.45 -0.41
CA LEU A 79 7.96 -4.87 -0.64
C LEU A 79 7.61 -4.81 -2.13
N TYR A 80 8.56 -4.44 -2.96
CA TYR A 80 8.43 -4.47 -4.41
C TYR A 80 8.14 -5.89 -4.94
N GLY A 81 8.84 -6.91 -4.43
CA GLY A 81 8.55 -8.31 -4.74
C GLY A 81 7.13 -8.72 -4.34
N TYR A 82 6.66 -8.31 -3.16
CA TYR A 82 5.28 -8.54 -2.74
C TYR A 82 4.26 -7.80 -3.62
N HIS A 83 4.57 -6.57 -4.03
CA HIS A 83 3.73 -5.82 -4.95
C HIS A 83 3.57 -6.55 -6.29
N LEU A 84 4.68 -7.00 -6.89
CA LEU A 84 4.62 -7.79 -8.14
C LEU A 84 3.84 -9.09 -7.98
N LEU A 85 4.01 -9.79 -6.86
CA LEU A 85 3.26 -11.02 -6.58
C LEU A 85 1.77 -10.73 -6.46
N LEU A 86 1.39 -9.72 -5.69
CA LEU A 86 -0.02 -9.31 -5.54
C LEU A 86 -0.61 -8.83 -6.86
N LEU A 87 0.16 -8.13 -7.69
CA LEU A 87 -0.26 -7.70 -9.02
C LEU A 87 -0.56 -8.88 -9.93
N LEU A 88 0.35 -9.86 -9.99
CA LEU A 88 0.14 -11.10 -10.73
C LEU A 88 -1.08 -11.86 -10.19
N PHE A 89 -1.19 -11.98 -8.88
CA PHE A 89 -2.29 -12.68 -8.21
C PHE A 89 -3.65 -12.03 -8.50
N LEU A 90 -3.74 -10.71 -8.38
CA LEU A 90 -4.95 -9.94 -8.69
C LEU A 90 -5.32 -10.11 -10.17
N PHE A 91 -4.34 -9.99 -11.07
CA PHE A 91 -4.56 -10.16 -12.50
C PHE A 91 -5.15 -11.54 -12.82
N VAL A 92 -4.55 -12.62 -12.29
CA VAL A 92 -5.02 -13.99 -12.52
C VAL A 92 -6.44 -14.18 -11.98
N ILE A 93 -6.72 -13.75 -10.75
CA ILE A 93 -8.05 -13.93 -10.14
C ILE A 93 -9.09 -13.12 -10.87
N VAL A 94 -8.87 -11.83 -11.07
CA VAL A 94 -9.88 -10.94 -11.64
C VAL A 94 -10.13 -11.31 -13.10
N ALA A 95 -9.11 -11.67 -13.88
CA ALA A 95 -9.31 -12.16 -15.24
C ALA A 95 -10.13 -13.46 -15.26
N THR A 96 -9.79 -14.43 -14.40
CA THR A 96 -10.53 -15.70 -14.31
C THR A 96 -11.99 -15.46 -13.91
N VAL A 97 -12.23 -14.71 -12.84
CA VAL A 97 -13.59 -14.44 -12.35
C VAL A 97 -14.39 -13.63 -13.35
N ALA A 98 -13.81 -12.61 -13.99
CA ALA A 98 -14.48 -11.79 -14.99
C ALA A 98 -14.97 -12.64 -16.19
N THR A 99 -14.17 -13.61 -16.64
CA THR A 99 -14.59 -14.51 -17.73
C THR A 99 -15.75 -15.42 -17.33
N VAL A 100 -15.79 -15.90 -16.07
CA VAL A 100 -16.82 -16.84 -15.59
C VAL A 100 -18.13 -16.13 -15.23
N THR A 101 -18.07 -14.97 -14.56
CA THR A 101 -19.26 -14.28 -14.03
C THR A 101 -19.83 -13.20 -14.94
N HIS A 102 -19.11 -12.80 -16.00
CA HIS A 102 -19.51 -11.72 -16.92
C HIS A 102 -19.85 -10.41 -16.18
N SER A 103 -19.22 -10.19 -15.02
CA SER A 103 -19.47 -9.02 -14.18
C SER A 103 -18.87 -7.77 -14.81
N ILE A 104 -19.75 -6.80 -15.12
CA ILE A 104 -19.38 -5.49 -15.67
C ILE A 104 -18.45 -4.74 -14.70
N ALA A 105 -18.69 -4.86 -13.39
CA ALA A 105 -17.88 -4.20 -12.38
C ALA A 105 -16.43 -4.66 -12.40
N LEU A 106 -16.18 -5.97 -12.50
CA LEU A 106 -14.82 -6.53 -12.57
C LEU A 106 -14.15 -6.24 -13.90
N HIS A 107 -14.91 -6.19 -15.00
CA HIS A 107 -14.39 -5.74 -16.30
C HIS A 107 -13.89 -4.30 -16.25
N ASN A 108 -14.59 -3.41 -15.55
CA ASN A 108 -14.16 -2.01 -15.41
C ASN A 108 -12.86 -1.88 -14.62
N TYR A 109 -12.63 -2.70 -13.59
CA TYR A 109 -11.38 -2.72 -12.84
C TYR A 109 -10.15 -3.11 -13.68
N LEU A 110 -10.34 -3.99 -14.67
CA LEU A 110 -9.29 -4.43 -15.59
C LEU A 110 -9.37 -3.76 -16.96
N LEU A 111 -10.17 -2.72 -17.14
CA LEU A 111 -10.46 -2.15 -18.45
C LEU A 111 -9.17 -1.75 -19.18
N VAL A 112 -8.20 -1.18 -18.46
CA VAL A 112 -6.89 -0.78 -19.00
C VAL A 112 -6.04 -2.00 -19.41
N PHE A 113 -6.13 -3.11 -18.67
CA PHE A 113 -5.47 -4.37 -19.06
C PHE A 113 -6.10 -5.00 -20.30
N PHE A 114 -7.41 -4.81 -20.52
CA PHE A 114 -8.09 -5.31 -21.72
C PHE A 114 -7.91 -4.39 -22.93
N SER A 115 -7.95 -3.07 -22.75
CA SER A 115 -7.85 -2.10 -23.84
C SER A 115 -6.40 -1.89 -24.31
N HIS A 116 -5.45 -1.88 -23.38
CA HIS A 116 -4.03 -1.64 -23.66
C HIS A 116 -3.13 -2.64 -22.91
N PRO A 117 -3.21 -3.95 -23.23
CA PRO A 117 -2.55 -5.01 -22.48
C PRO A 117 -1.03 -4.85 -22.39
N VAL A 118 -0.37 -4.53 -23.52
CA VAL A 118 1.09 -4.38 -23.55
C VAL A 118 1.54 -3.20 -22.69
N TRP A 119 0.84 -2.06 -22.79
CA TRP A 119 1.16 -0.88 -22.00
C TRP A 119 0.90 -1.11 -20.51
N ALA A 120 -0.24 -1.70 -20.15
CA ALA A 120 -0.61 -1.96 -18.74
C ALA A 120 0.37 -2.93 -18.07
N VAL A 121 0.73 -4.02 -18.75
CA VAL A 121 1.68 -5.01 -18.24
C VAL A 121 3.10 -4.46 -18.17
N ALA A 122 3.51 -3.65 -19.16
CA ALA A 122 4.84 -3.06 -19.14
C ALA A 122 4.98 -1.96 -18.08
N SER A 123 3.96 -1.10 -17.89
CA SER A 123 4.00 0.04 -16.97
C SER A 123 3.75 -0.31 -15.51
N SER A 124 3.06 -1.43 -15.23
CA SER A 124 2.75 -1.89 -13.88
C SER A 124 3.98 -2.17 -13.00
N PRO A 125 5.00 -2.93 -13.45
CA PRO A 125 6.23 -3.13 -12.70
C PRO A 125 6.99 -1.83 -12.42
N PHE A 126 6.94 -0.87 -13.34
CA PHE A 126 7.60 0.43 -13.13
C PHE A 126 6.82 1.37 -12.21
N LEU A 127 5.70 0.92 -11.63
CA LEU A 127 4.81 1.71 -10.77
C LEU A 127 4.21 2.94 -11.49
N VAL A 128 4.32 2.99 -12.81
CA VAL A 128 3.78 4.05 -13.67
C VAL A 128 2.27 3.90 -13.78
N TYR A 129 1.82 2.66 -13.93
CA TYR A 129 0.41 2.32 -13.81
C TYR A 129 0.21 1.54 -12.51
N GLN A 130 -0.70 2.01 -11.66
CA GLN A 130 -1.06 1.36 -10.42
C GLN A 130 -2.50 0.89 -10.55
N PRO A 131 -2.73 -0.42 -10.68
CA PRO A 131 -4.09 -0.92 -10.78
C PRO A 131 -4.87 -0.61 -9.50
N PRO A 132 -6.18 -0.33 -9.60
CA PRO A 132 -7.02 -0.13 -8.43
C PRO A 132 -6.87 -1.30 -7.45
N LEU A 133 -6.95 -1.04 -6.14
CA LEU A 133 -6.72 -1.98 -5.03
C LEU A 133 -5.25 -2.24 -4.66
N LEU A 134 -4.28 -1.88 -5.53
CA LEU A 134 -2.84 -2.10 -5.28
C LEU A 134 -2.03 -0.80 -5.26
N ASP A 135 -2.69 0.34 -5.23
CA ASP A 135 -2.15 1.70 -5.22
C ASP A 135 -1.53 2.12 -3.87
N ILE A 136 -1.94 1.50 -2.77
CA ILE A 136 -1.42 1.84 -1.43
C ILE A 136 0.01 1.30 -1.21
N LEU A 137 0.34 0.11 -1.69
CA LEU A 137 1.65 -0.54 -1.44
C LEU A 137 2.85 0.21 -2.05
N PRO A 138 2.79 0.67 -3.32
CA PRO A 138 3.85 1.44 -3.96
C PRO A 138 4.32 2.63 -3.14
N MET A 139 3.41 3.28 -2.41
CA MET A 139 3.73 4.43 -1.56
C MET A 139 4.81 4.15 -0.50
N TYR A 140 4.97 2.88 -0.10
CA TYR A 140 5.94 2.47 0.92
C TYR A 140 7.24 1.91 0.33
N ILE A 141 7.37 1.88 -1.00
CA ILE A 141 8.60 1.50 -1.71
C ILE A 141 9.43 2.78 -1.89
N VAL A 142 10.18 3.15 -0.85
CA VAL A 142 11.08 4.33 -0.80
C VAL A 142 12.52 3.90 -0.53
#